data_AF-A0A537YX67-F1
#
_entry.id   AF-A0A537YX67-F1
#
_cell.length_a   1.000
_cell.length_b   1.000
_cell.length_c   1.000
_cell.angle_alpha   90.00
_cell.angle_beta   90.00
_cell.angle_gamma   90.00
#
_symmetry.space_group_name_H-M   'P 1'
#
loop_
_entity.id
_entity.type
_entity.pdbx_description
1 polymer ?
#
loop_
_entity_poly.entity_id
_entity_poly.type
_entity_poly.pdbx_seq_one_letter_code
_entity_poly.pdbx_strand_id
1 'polypeptide(L)' 'VLVAPSLTVPVFDGQVQLGTWQSVVLIDPNRDNDERTVRLSFVPA' A
#
# COMPACT_ATOMS: atom_id res chain seq x y z
N VAL A 1 -3.86 -8.59 -14.85
CA VAL A 1 -4.18 -8.11 -13.49
C VAL A 1 -4.39 -6.60 -13.57
N LEU A 2 -5.49 -6.07 -13.01
CA LEU A 2 -5.82 -4.64 -13.10
C LEU A 2 -4.98 -3.78 -12.13
N VAL A 3 -4.62 -4.33 -10.96
CA VAL A 3 -3.77 -3.67 -9.95
C VAL A 3 -2.80 -4.67 -9.35
N ALA A 4 -1.54 -4.28 -9.14
CA ALA A 4 -0.56 -5.16 -8.51
C ALA A 4 -0.92 -5.47 -7.04
N PRO A 5 -0.58 -6.66 -6.52
CA PRO A 5 -0.88 -7.04 -5.13
C PRO A 5 0.02 -6.34 -4.09
N SER A 6 1.01 -5.55 -4.54
CA SER A 6 1.90 -4.79 -3.67
C SER A 6 2.38 -3.53 -4.38
N LEU A 7 2.89 -2.59 -3.57
CA LEU A 7 3.53 -1.36 -4.02
C LEU A 7 4.65 -0.98 -3.05
N THR A 8 5.61 -0.18 -3.52
CA THR A 8 6.67 0.42 -2.70
C THR A 8 6.47 1.93 -2.69
N VAL A 9 6.54 2.55 -1.51
CA VAL A 9 6.46 4.01 -1.35
C VAL A 9 7.76 4.53 -0.73
N PRO A 10 8.35 5.61 -1.26
CA PRO A 10 9.51 6.24 -0.63
C PRO A 10 9.13 6.89 0.71
N VAL A 11 10.10 6.91 1.62
CA VAL A 11 10.02 7.58 2.92
C VAL A 11 11.20 8.54 3.04
N PHE A 12 10.92 9.82 3.29
CA PHE A 12 11.93 10.85 3.54
C PHE A 12 11.65 11.48 4.90
N ASP A 13 12.69 11.66 5.72
CA ASP A 13 12.59 12.23 7.07
C ASP A 13 11.48 11.59 7.94
N GLY A 14 11.29 10.28 7.79
CA GLY A 14 10.26 9.51 8.50
C GLY A 14 8.84 9.69 7.98
N GLN A 15 8.63 10.41 6.88
CA GLN A 15 7.32 10.66 6.26
C GLN A 15 7.17 9.90 4.94
N VAL A 16 6.05 9.18 4.81
CA VAL A 16 5.64 8.55 3.54
C VAL A 16 5.40 9.63 2.50
N GLN A 17 5.98 9.46 1.32
CA GLN A 17 5.91 10.45 0.26
C GLN A 17 4.84 10.08 -0.75
N LEU A 18 3.76 10.85 -0.74
CA LEU A 18 2.69 10.80 -1.72
C LEU A 18 2.56 12.18 -2.37
N GLY A 19 2.27 12.22 -3.67
CA GLY A 19 1.87 13.46 -4.33
C GLY A 19 0.57 14.01 -3.74
N THR A 20 0.28 15.29 -3.99
CA THR A 20 -0.86 16.03 -3.42
C THR A 20 -2.20 15.31 -3.53
N TRP A 21 -2.39 14.52 -4.59
CA TRP A 21 -3.64 13.79 -4.88
C TRP A 21 -3.46 12.28 -4.88
N GLN A 22 -2.36 11.76 -4.34
CA GLN A 22 -2.11 10.33 -4.23
C GLN A 22 -2.59 9.78 -2.90
N SER A 23 -3.05 8.53 -2.90
CA SER A 23 -3.47 7.79 -1.71
C SER A 23 -3.16 6.31 -1.90
N VAL A 24 -2.85 5.63 -0.80
CA VAL A 24 -2.73 4.17 -0.78
C VAL A 24 -4.12 3.60 -0.51
N VAL A 25 -4.58 2.70 -1.38
CA VAL A 25 -5.89 2.06 -1.26
C VAL A 25 -5.75 0.55 -1.29
N LEU A 26 -6.51 -0.14 -0.44
CA LEU A 26 -6.67 -1.59 -0.50
C LEU A 26 -7.82 -1.89 -1.47
N ILE A 27 -7.51 -2.57 -2.58
CA ILE A 27 -8.53 -3.03 -3.54
C ILE A 27 -8.79 -4.50 -3.27
N ASP A 28 -10.05 -4.81 -2.96
CA ASP A 28 -10.47 -6.15 -2.58
C ASP A 28 -11.75 -6.54 -3.33
N PRO A 29 -11.65 -7.35 -4.39
CA PRO A 29 -12.81 -7.83 -5.13
C PRO A 29 -13.46 -9.06 -4.49
N ASN A 30 -12.87 -9.66 -3.45
CA ASN A 30 -13.38 -10.89 -2.84
C ASN A 30 -14.39 -10.56 -1.74
N ARG A 31 -15.64 -11.00 -1.89
CA ARG A 31 -16.71 -10.79 -0.90
C ARG A 31 -16.78 -11.86 0.18
N ASP A 32 -16.13 -13.00 -0.01
CA ASP A 32 -16.32 -14.19 0.84
C ASP A 32 -15.49 -14.15 2.12
N ASN A 33 -14.49 -13.29 2.18
CA ASN A 33 -13.69 -13.04 3.37
C ASN A 33 -13.87 -11.56 3.73
N ASP A 34 -14.02 -11.21 5.00
CA ASP A 34 -14.17 -9.83 5.47
C ASP A 34 -12.92 -9.31 6.20
N GLU A 35 -11.99 -10.20 6.56
CA GLU A 35 -10.74 -9.84 7.21
C GLU A 35 -9.58 -9.76 6.21
N ARG A 36 -8.81 -8.67 6.25
CA ARG A 36 -7.66 -8.44 5.36
C ARG A 36 -6.40 -8.10 6.16
N THR A 37 -5.34 -8.81 5.87
CA THR A 37 -4.00 -8.56 6.44
C THR A 37 -3.13 -7.84 5.42
N VAL A 38 -2.68 -6.63 5.75
CA VAL A 38 -1.70 -5.88 4.95
C VAL A 38 -0.33 -6.00 5.62
N ARG A 39 0.68 -6.49 4.89
CA ARG A 39 2.06 -6.57 5.39
C ARG A 39 2.81 -5.30 5.00
N LEU A 40 3.30 -4.57 6.00
CA LEU A 40 4.28 -3.50 5.81
C LEU A 40 5.68 -4.06 6.01
N SER A 41 6.62 -3.66 5.15
CA SER A 41 8.02 -4.06 5.24
C SER A 41 8.89 -2.82 5.05
N PHE A 42 9.77 -2.56 6.01
CA PHE A 42 10.70 -1.45 5.98
C PHE A 42 12.06 -1.99 5.59
N VAL A 43 12.65 -1.39 4.55
CA VAL A 43 13.99 -1.71 4.09
C VAL A 43 14.95 -0.61 4.54
N PRO A 44 16.20 -0.94 4.92
CA PRO A 44 17.23 0.07 5.12
C PRO A 44 17.40 0.94 3.87
N ALA A 45 17.78 2.20 4.08
CA ALA A 45 18.18 3.10 3.01
C ALA A 45 19.49 2.65 2.36
#